data_AF-A0A7S0CHT4-F1
#
_entry.id   AF-A0A7S0CHT4-F1
#
_cell.length_a   1.000
_cell.length_b   1.000
_cell.length_c   1.000
_cell.angle_alpha   90.00
_cell.angle_beta   90.00
_cell.angle_gamma   90.00
#
_symmetry.space_group_name_H-M   'P 1'
#
loop_
_entity.id
_entity.type
_entity.pdbx_description
1 polymer ?
#
loop_
_entity_poly.entity_id
_entity_poly.type
_entity_poly.pdbx_seq_one_letter_code
_entity_poly.pdbx_strand_id
1 'polypeptide(L)'
;SGRSKPTASLVDNTTWDLVRDLETLREKLGIEKWMCFGGSWGSTLALLYAIEHPTRVSELVMRGIFLMKEEELQFFFQQGTSMIFPDAYQAYSQHIPVAERNDLITAYYRRLTSDDEPTRREAAKFWTTWEMSTSFAKPNVEYILKGDDAEFAAAFARIETHYFVNLGWLPTP
;
A
#
# COMPACT_ATOMS: atom_id res chain seq x y z
N SER A 1 8.93 -5.95 -1.87
CA SER A 1 9.16 -5.70 -0.43
C SER A 1 9.62 -6.99 0.26
N GLY A 2 9.87 -6.97 1.57
CA GLY A 2 10.27 -8.15 2.33
C GLY A 2 11.62 -8.71 1.87
N ARG A 3 11.66 -10.02 1.55
CA ARG A 3 12.89 -10.69 1.08
C ARG A 3 13.09 -10.65 -0.45
N SER A 4 12.09 -10.24 -1.21
CA SER A 4 12.20 -10.12 -2.68
C SER A 4 13.18 -9.01 -3.07
N LYS A 5 13.86 -9.17 -4.21
CA LYS A 5 14.93 -8.28 -4.70
C LYS A 5 14.62 -7.74 -6.11
N PRO A 6 15.04 -6.50 -6.45
CA PRO A 6 15.68 -5.53 -5.56
C PRO A 6 14.70 -4.92 -4.55
N THR A 7 15.19 -4.57 -3.36
CA THR A 7 14.36 -3.98 -2.30
C THR A 7 13.78 -2.65 -2.76
N ALA A 8 12.50 -2.39 -2.46
CA ALA A 8 11.80 -1.13 -2.77
C ALA A 8 11.79 -0.73 -4.26
N SER A 9 11.96 -1.70 -5.18
CA SER A 9 11.87 -1.45 -6.63
C SER A 9 10.46 -1.04 -7.05
N LEU A 10 10.40 -0.06 -7.96
CA LEU A 10 9.17 0.36 -8.64
C LEU A 10 9.15 -0.07 -10.12
N VAL A 11 10.27 -0.59 -10.62
CA VAL A 11 10.39 -1.08 -12.01
C VAL A 11 9.63 -2.40 -12.13
N ASP A 12 8.76 -2.49 -13.13
CA ASP A 12 7.91 -3.66 -13.41
C ASP A 12 7.15 -4.15 -12.17
N ASN A 13 6.66 -3.19 -11.37
CA ASN A 13 5.95 -3.43 -10.12
C ASN A 13 4.54 -2.86 -10.22
N THR A 14 3.74 -3.45 -11.11
CA THR A 14 2.32 -3.13 -11.29
C THR A 14 1.43 -4.23 -10.72
N THR A 15 0.13 -3.97 -10.63
CA THR A 15 -0.86 -4.98 -10.21
C THR A 15 -0.85 -6.21 -11.12
N TRP A 16 -0.72 -6.00 -12.43
CA TRP A 16 -0.75 -7.08 -13.42
C TRP A 16 0.53 -7.91 -13.42
N ASP A 17 1.67 -7.30 -13.08
CA ASP A 17 2.90 -8.04 -12.82
C ASP A 17 2.73 -8.97 -11.61
N LEU A 18 2.10 -8.50 -10.53
CA LEU A 18 1.81 -9.34 -9.36
C LEU A 18 0.82 -10.48 -9.66
N VAL A 19 -0.21 -10.23 -10.47
CA VAL A 19 -1.15 -11.28 -10.91
C VAL A 19 -0.39 -12.36 -11.71
N ARG A 20 0.51 -11.96 -12.61
CA ARG A 20 1.35 -12.89 -13.37
C ARG A 20 2.33 -13.66 -12.48
N ASP A 21 2.88 -13.02 -11.46
CA ASP A 21 3.76 -13.68 -10.48
C ASP A 21 3.02 -14.77 -9.70
N LEU A 22 1.74 -14.57 -9.37
CA LEU A 22 0.90 -15.59 -8.74
C LEU A 22 0.71 -16.82 -9.62
N GLU A 23 0.38 -16.66 -10.91
CA GLU A 23 0.30 -17.80 -11.84
C GLU A 23 1.66 -18.51 -11.99
N THR A 24 2.75 -17.73 -12.12
CA THR A 24 4.11 -18.29 -12.22
C THR A 24 4.45 -19.15 -11.01
N LEU A 25 4.09 -18.68 -9.80
CA LEU A 25 4.29 -19.44 -8.57
C LEU A 25 3.41 -20.68 -8.52
N ARG A 26 2.13 -20.57 -8.89
CA ARG A 26 1.18 -21.68 -8.93
C ARG A 26 1.68 -22.82 -9.83
N GLU A 27 2.09 -22.47 -11.05
CA GLU A 27 2.60 -23.43 -12.04
C GLU A 27 3.91 -24.09 -11.58
N LYS A 28 4.85 -23.29 -11.07
CA LYS A 28 6.13 -23.80 -10.56
C LYS A 28 5.95 -24.79 -9.41
N LEU A 29 4.92 -24.61 -8.60
CA LEU A 29 4.59 -25.51 -7.48
C LEU A 29 3.69 -26.68 -7.90
N GLY A 30 3.21 -26.74 -9.15
CA GLY A 30 2.37 -27.81 -9.66
C GLY A 30 0.95 -27.82 -9.05
N ILE A 31 0.44 -26.66 -8.65
CA ILE A 31 -0.88 -26.55 -7.99
C ILE A 31 -1.96 -26.29 -9.04
N GLU A 32 -3.01 -27.11 -9.12
CA GLU A 32 -4.07 -26.92 -10.12
C GLU A 32 -5.00 -25.74 -9.77
N LYS A 33 -5.48 -25.71 -8.52
CA LYS A 33 -6.29 -24.65 -7.92
C LYS A 33 -5.85 -24.40 -6.49
N TRP A 34 -6.03 -23.18 -6.01
CA TRP A 34 -5.70 -22.82 -4.63
C TRP A 34 -6.67 -21.83 -3.99
N MET A 35 -6.69 -21.83 -2.67
CA MET A 35 -7.39 -20.83 -1.87
C MET A 35 -6.59 -19.52 -1.91
N CYS A 36 -7.28 -18.42 -2.23
CA CYS A 36 -6.71 -17.08 -2.15
C CYS A 36 -7.08 -16.46 -0.81
N PHE A 37 -6.08 -16.25 0.05
CA PHE A 37 -6.23 -15.59 1.34
C PHE A 37 -5.56 -14.21 1.28
N GLY A 38 -6.31 -13.13 1.53
CA GLY A 38 -5.77 -11.78 1.42
C GLY A 38 -6.57 -10.73 2.18
N GLY A 39 -5.90 -9.78 2.82
CA GLY A 39 -6.56 -8.65 3.48
C GLY A 39 -5.90 -7.31 3.19
N SER A 40 -6.63 -6.21 3.37
CA SER A 40 -6.22 -4.89 2.87
C SER A 40 -5.89 -4.96 1.38
N TRP A 41 -4.74 -4.45 0.93
CA TRP A 41 -4.22 -4.63 -0.43
C TRP A 41 -4.22 -6.09 -0.92
N GLY A 42 -3.97 -7.06 -0.02
CA GLY A 42 -4.04 -8.48 -0.38
C GLY A 42 -5.45 -8.92 -0.81
N SER A 43 -6.51 -8.25 -0.33
CA SER A 43 -7.88 -8.50 -0.80
C SER A 43 -8.10 -7.97 -2.22
N THR A 44 -7.52 -6.80 -2.55
CA THR A 44 -7.54 -6.25 -3.91
C THR A 44 -6.87 -7.24 -4.87
N LEU A 45 -5.66 -7.68 -4.55
CA LEU A 45 -4.92 -8.61 -5.39
C LEU A 45 -5.61 -9.98 -5.51
N ALA A 46 -6.18 -10.50 -4.42
CA ALA A 46 -6.94 -11.75 -4.44
C ALA A 46 -8.19 -11.66 -5.34
N LEU A 47 -8.92 -10.54 -5.29
CA LEU A 47 -10.07 -10.30 -6.16
C LEU A 47 -9.65 -10.24 -7.63
N LEU A 48 -8.61 -9.49 -7.95
CA LEU A 48 -8.12 -9.33 -9.32
C LEU A 48 -7.60 -10.65 -9.90
N TYR A 49 -6.84 -11.40 -9.12
CA TYR A 49 -6.40 -12.74 -9.51
C TYR A 49 -7.59 -13.68 -9.76
N ALA A 50 -8.63 -13.64 -8.92
CA ALA A 50 -9.83 -14.45 -9.11
C ALA A 50 -10.66 -14.03 -10.34
N ILE A 51 -10.66 -12.73 -10.68
CA ILE A 51 -11.33 -12.21 -11.89
C ILE A 51 -10.59 -12.68 -13.15
N GLU A 52 -9.26 -12.59 -13.16
CA GLU A 52 -8.42 -12.96 -14.32
C GLU A 52 -8.31 -14.49 -14.49
N HIS A 53 -8.29 -15.23 -13.38
CA HIS A 53 -8.08 -16.68 -13.36
C HIS A 53 -9.17 -17.42 -12.56
N PRO A 54 -10.46 -17.28 -12.93
CA PRO A 54 -11.58 -17.78 -12.12
C PRO A 54 -11.58 -19.30 -11.95
N THR A 55 -10.97 -20.04 -12.89
CA THR A 55 -10.85 -21.50 -12.81
C THR A 55 -9.69 -21.97 -11.92
N ARG A 56 -8.81 -21.07 -11.48
CA ARG A 56 -7.62 -21.36 -10.64
C ARG A 56 -7.86 -21.12 -9.15
N VAL A 57 -8.96 -20.48 -8.79
CA VAL A 57 -9.30 -20.18 -7.39
C VAL A 57 -10.34 -21.17 -6.90
N SER A 58 -10.06 -21.82 -5.77
CA SER A 58 -11.03 -22.71 -5.09
C SER A 58 -11.91 -21.93 -4.12
N GLU A 59 -11.32 -21.06 -3.31
CA GLU A 59 -12.01 -20.22 -2.33
C GLU A 59 -11.34 -18.84 -2.20
N LEU A 60 -12.11 -17.85 -1.74
CA LEU A 60 -11.63 -16.52 -1.36
C LEU A 60 -11.87 -16.29 0.13
N VAL A 61 -10.79 -16.04 0.88
CA VAL A 61 -10.86 -15.65 2.29
C VAL A 61 -10.28 -14.26 2.43
N MET A 62 -11.13 -13.27 2.70
CA MET A 62 -10.76 -11.87 2.65
C MET A 62 -11.07 -11.11 3.94
N ARG A 63 -10.26 -10.09 4.25
CA ARG A 63 -10.44 -9.23 5.43
C ARG A 63 -10.10 -7.78 5.11
N GLY A 64 -10.92 -6.83 5.57
CA GLY A 64 -10.66 -5.40 5.39
C GLY A 64 -10.55 -5.07 3.91
N ILE A 65 -11.69 -5.20 3.22
CA ILE A 65 -11.76 -5.06 1.77
C ILE A 65 -11.26 -3.69 1.36
N PHE A 66 -10.37 -3.69 0.37
CA PHE A 66 -9.83 -2.50 -0.26
C PHE A 66 -9.95 -2.67 -1.77
N LEU A 67 -10.58 -1.72 -2.45
CA LEU A 67 -10.89 -1.81 -3.88
C LEU A 67 -10.06 -0.84 -4.73
N MET A 68 -9.12 -0.11 -4.12
CA MET A 68 -8.28 0.89 -4.79
C MET A 68 -9.09 2.01 -5.47
N LYS A 69 -10.27 2.33 -4.92
CA LYS A 69 -11.08 3.45 -5.42
C LYS A 69 -10.49 4.77 -4.96
N GLU A 70 -10.63 5.80 -5.80
CA GLU A 70 -10.18 7.14 -5.47
C GLU A 70 -10.82 7.64 -4.17
N GLU A 71 -12.12 7.40 -3.95
CA GLU A 71 -12.80 7.84 -2.74
C GLU A 71 -12.29 7.12 -1.49
N GLU A 72 -11.88 5.85 -1.60
CA GLU A 72 -11.27 5.09 -0.49
C GLU A 72 -9.90 5.68 -0.13
N LEU A 73 -9.10 6.02 -1.15
CA LEU A 73 -7.80 6.67 -0.98
C LEU A 73 -7.94 8.08 -0.39
N GLN A 74 -8.87 8.88 -0.90
CA GLN A 74 -9.14 10.24 -0.40
C GLN A 74 -9.64 10.20 1.05
N PHE A 75 -10.55 9.28 1.38
CA PHE A 75 -11.05 9.11 2.74
C PHE A 75 -9.93 8.81 3.74
N PHE A 76 -8.99 7.95 3.35
CA PHE A 76 -7.92 7.50 4.23
C PHE A 76 -6.73 8.45 4.29
N PHE A 77 -6.24 8.94 3.16
CA PHE A 77 -4.97 9.69 3.08
C PHE A 77 -5.14 11.20 3.00
N GLN A 78 -6.35 11.72 2.74
CA GLN A 78 -6.59 13.15 2.57
C GLN A 78 -7.57 13.70 3.62
N GLN A 79 -8.81 13.21 3.68
CA GLN A 79 -9.79 13.68 4.65
C GLN A 79 -10.88 12.64 4.92
N GLY A 80 -11.08 12.30 6.19
CA GLY A 80 -12.02 11.26 6.60
C GLY A 80 -11.51 10.56 7.85
N THR A 81 -10.56 9.65 7.68
CA THR A 81 -9.83 9.00 8.78
C THR A 81 -9.11 10.02 9.67
N SER A 82 -8.72 11.17 9.11
CA SER A 82 -8.15 12.31 9.84
C SER A 82 -9.03 12.84 10.98
N MET A 83 -10.36 12.69 10.88
CA MET A 83 -11.29 13.11 11.92
C MET A 83 -11.36 12.13 13.10
N ILE A 84 -10.93 10.89 12.88
CA ILE A 84 -10.92 9.82 13.89
C ILE A 84 -9.57 9.81 14.62
N PHE A 85 -8.47 10.08 13.91
CA PHE A 85 -7.10 10.08 14.42
C PHE A 85 -6.39 11.42 14.20
N PRO A 86 -6.89 12.53 14.77
CA PRO A 86 -6.40 13.88 14.48
C PRO A 86 -4.93 14.08 14.87
N ASP A 87 -4.48 13.51 15.99
CA ASP A 87 -3.10 13.67 16.48
C ASP A 87 -2.08 13.02 15.55
N ALA A 88 -2.37 11.79 15.08
CA ALA A 88 -1.53 11.09 14.10
C ALA A 88 -1.56 11.79 12.74
N TYR A 89 -2.74 12.27 12.32
CA TYR A 89 -2.90 12.98 11.06
C TYR A 89 -2.16 14.32 11.05
N GLN A 90 -2.06 15.01 12.18
CA GLN A 90 -1.31 16.24 12.31
C GLN A 90 0.16 16.02 11.93
N ALA A 91 0.83 15.02 12.51
CA ALA A 91 2.22 14.72 12.19
C ALA A 91 2.42 14.37 10.71
N TYR A 92 1.53 13.54 10.15
CA TYR A 92 1.51 13.14 8.75
C TYR A 92 1.32 14.32 7.79
N SER A 93 0.32 15.16 8.01
CA SER A 93 0.03 16.29 7.12
C SER A 93 1.04 17.43 7.27
N GLN A 94 1.57 17.67 8.47
CA GLN A 94 2.50 18.78 8.72
C GLN A 94 3.88 18.58 8.10
N HIS A 95 4.29 17.33 7.86
CA HIS A 95 5.52 17.03 7.11
C HIS A 95 5.47 17.57 5.67
N ILE A 96 4.28 17.70 5.08
CA ILE A 96 4.10 18.25 3.74
C ILE A 96 3.92 19.79 3.82
N PRO A 97 4.56 20.59 2.95
CA PRO A 97 4.35 22.03 2.86
C PRO A 97 2.89 22.36 2.56
N VAL A 98 2.38 23.44 3.16
CA VAL A 98 0.96 23.85 3.06
C VAL A 98 0.46 23.91 1.62
N ALA A 99 1.29 24.39 0.68
CA ALA A 99 0.94 24.53 -0.73
C ALA A 99 0.74 23.20 -1.48
N GLU A 100 1.20 22.07 -0.93
CA GLU A 100 1.08 20.73 -1.51
C GLU A 100 0.05 19.85 -0.77
N ARG A 101 -0.56 20.33 0.32
CA ARG A 101 -1.45 19.51 1.18
C ARG A 101 -2.81 19.18 0.59
N ASN A 102 -3.14 19.72 -0.58
CA ASN A 102 -4.38 19.39 -1.29
C ASN A 102 -4.34 18.01 -1.96
N ASP A 103 -3.14 17.42 -2.11
CA ASP A 103 -2.94 16.06 -2.60
C ASP A 103 -1.74 15.43 -1.88
N LEU A 104 -2.01 14.86 -0.70
CA LEU A 104 -0.96 14.29 0.14
C LEU A 104 -0.33 13.05 -0.48
N ILE A 105 -1.09 12.22 -1.20
CA ILE A 105 -0.57 11.00 -1.84
C ILE A 105 0.51 11.39 -2.86
N THR A 106 0.22 12.32 -3.76
CA THR A 106 1.19 12.78 -4.77
C THR A 106 2.37 13.52 -4.10
N ALA A 107 2.12 14.33 -3.08
CA ALA A 107 3.16 15.05 -2.36
C ALA A 107 4.15 14.11 -1.65
N TYR A 108 3.66 13.03 -1.05
CA TYR A 108 4.50 11.98 -0.45
C TYR A 108 5.21 11.16 -1.52
N TYR A 109 4.52 10.76 -2.59
CA TYR A 109 5.14 10.01 -3.70
C TYR A 109 6.35 10.75 -4.29
N ARG A 110 6.23 12.07 -4.51
CA ARG A 110 7.34 12.92 -4.97
C ARG A 110 8.56 12.84 -4.05
N ARG A 111 8.35 12.84 -2.73
CA ARG A 111 9.44 12.76 -1.74
C ARG A 111 10.03 11.35 -1.66
N LEU A 112 9.19 10.34 -1.70
CA LEU A 112 9.57 8.91 -1.66
C LEU A 112 10.31 8.43 -2.91
N THR A 113 10.19 9.17 -4.02
CA THR A 113 10.90 8.94 -5.28
C THR A 113 12.00 9.97 -5.58
N SER A 114 12.24 10.91 -4.67
CA SER A 114 13.36 11.87 -4.76
C SER A 114 14.71 11.15 -4.84
N ASP A 115 15.70 11.74 -5.50
CA ASP A 115 17.09 11.25 -5.48
C ASP A 115 17.78 11.48 -4.11
N ASP A 116 17.24 12.39 -3.30
CA ASP A 116 17.75 12.70 -1.96
C ASP A 116 17.31 11.66 -0.92
N GLU A 117 18.27 10.92 -0.36
CA GLU A 117 18.02 9.86 0.63
C GLU A 117 17.38 10.37 1.93
N PRO A 118 17.88 11.45 2.58
CA PRO A 118 17.22 12.04 3.74
C PRO A 118 15.74 12.35 3.50
N THR A 119 15.40 13.00 2.38
CA THR A 119 14.02 13.31 1.99
C THR A 119 13.17 12.04 1.89
N ARG A 120 13.66 10.99 1.21
CA ARG A 120 12.94 9.71 1.11
C ARG A 120 12.68 9.10 2.49
N ARG A 121 13.71 9.07 3.35
CA ARG A 121 13.65 8.44 4.66
C ARG A 121 12.67 9.14 5.60
N GLU A 122 12.67 10.47 5.62
CA GLU A 122 11.72 11.22 6.45
C GLU A 122 10.28 11.02 5.99
N ALA A 123 10.03 11.14 4.67
CA ALA A 123 8.70 10.91 4.12
C ALA A 123 8.20 9.49 4.40
N ALA A 124 9.07 8.48 4.27
CA ALA A 124 8.74 7.09 4.57
C ALA A 124 8.31 6.88 6.03
N LYS A 125 9.01 7.52 6.97
CA LYS A 125 8.67 7.46 8.39
C LYS A 125 7.28 8.02 8.67
N PHE A 126 6.97 9.23 8.20
CA PHE A 126 5.68 9.87 8.49
C PHE A 126 4.51 9.16 7.81
N TRP A 127 4.69 8.73 6.56
CA TRP A 127 3.71 7.93 5.84
C TRP A 127 3.42 6.60 6.56
N THR A 128 4.46 5.84 6.89
CA THR A 128 4.30 4.54 7.54
C THR A 128 3.70 4.70 8.93
N THR A 129 4.15 5.69 9.72
CA THR A 129 3.61 5.98 11.05
C THR A 129 2.11 6.29 11.00
N TRP A 130 1.65 7.04 9.99
CA TRP A 130 0.23 7.32 9.77
C TRP A 130 -0.57 6.04 9.66
N GLU A 131 -0.20 5.15 8.75
CA GLU A 131 -0.94 3.92 8.49
C GLU A 131 -0.88 2.93 9.66
N MET A 132 0.28 2.82 10.31
CA MET A 132 0.40 1.97 11.50
C MET A 132 -0.48 2.49 12.65
N SER A 133 -0.66 3.80 12.78
CA SER A 133 -1.50 4.43 13.80
C SER A 133 -2.99 4.20 13.60
N THR A 134 -3.43 4.00 12.35
CA THR A 134 -4.85 3.85 11.98
C THR A 134 -5.25 2.39 11.72
N SER A 135 -4.29 1.45 11.80
CA SER A 135 -4.51 0.03 11.55
C SER A 135 -5.35 -0.71 12.60
N PHE A 136 -5.56 -0.11 13.78
CA PHE A 136 -6.29 -0.71 14.90
C PHE A 136 -7.32 0.26 15.49
N ALA A 137 -8.45 -0.27 15.95
CA ALA A 137 -9.48 0.53 16.63
C ALA A 137 -8.96 1.17 17.93
N LYS A 138 -7.98 0.55 18.58
CA LYS A 138 -7.21 1.13 19.68
C LYS A 138 -5.75 1.22 19.25
N PRO A 139 -5.06 2.36 19.48
CA PRO A 139 -3.66 2.50 19.12
C PRO A 139 -2.81 1.35 19.67
N ASN A 140 -2.03 0.73 18.78
CA ASN A 140 -1.08 -0.32 19.12
C ASN A 140 0.34 0.25 19.01
N VAL A 141 0.93 0.59 20.15
CA VAL A 141 2.24 1.27 20.22
C VAL A 141 3.33 0.45 19.53
N GLU A 142 3.39 -0.87 19.76
CA GLU A 142 4.39 -1.74 19.13
C GLU A 142 4.25 -1.75 17.60
N TYR A 143 3.02 -1.65 17.10
CA TYR A 143 2.77 -1.60 15.66
C TYR A 143 3.17 -0.23 15.07
N ILE A 144 2.91 0.85 15.79
CA ILE A 144 3.30 2.22 15.39
C ILE A 144 4.83 2.35 15.26
N LEU A 145 5.59 1.71 16.16
CA LEU A 145 7.05 1.72 16.13
C LEU A 145 7.66 1.09 14.86
N LYS A 146 6.88 0.37 14.04
CA LYS A 146 7.34 -0.05 12.71
C LYS A 146 7.65 1.13 11.79
N GLY A 147 7.06 2.30 12.02
CA GLY A 147 7.43 3.52 11.30
C GLY A 147 8.87 3.98 11.56
N ASP A 148 9.50 3.52 12.64
CA ASP A 148 10.91 3.81 12.97
C ASP A 148 11.89 2.82 12.33
N ASP A 149 11.42 1.68 11.79
CA ASP A 149 12.25 0.77 10.99
C ASP A 149 12.42 1.38 9.59
N ALA A 150 13.60 1.97 9.37
CA ALA A 150 13.90 2.70 8.13
C ALA A 150 13.82 1.83 6.87
N GLU A 151 14.23 0.56 6.94
CA GLU A 151 14.20 -0.33 5.77
C GLU A 151 12.76 -0.74 5.44
N PHE A 152 11.99 -1.10 6.48
CA PHE A 152 10.58 -1.43 6.33
C PHE A 152 9.79 -0.22 5.81
N ALA A 153 9.90 0.93 6.48
CA ALA A 153 9.17 2.15 6.15
C ALA A 153 9.47 2.60 4.72
N ALA A 154 10.74 2.57 4.31
CA ALA A 154 11.13 2.97 2.95
C ALA A 154 10.51 2.06 1.89
N ALA A 155 10.56 0.73 2.07
CA ALA A 155 9.97 -0.20 1.11
C ALA A 155 8.44 -0.15 1.11
N PHE A 156 7.83 -0.02 2.28
CA PHE A 156 6.39 0.05 2.47
C PHE A 156 5.81 1.30 1.79
N ALA A 157 6.18 2.49 2.28
CA ALA A 157 5.63 3.75 1.82
C ALA A 157 5.88 4.00 0.32
N ARG A 158 7.08 3.67 -0.16
CA ARG A 158 7.46 3.92 -1.56
C ARG A 158 6.67 3.05 -2.53
N ILE A 159 6.53 1.75 -2.24
CA ILE A 159 5.75 0.86 -3.11
C ILE A 159 4.28 1.24 -3.01
N GLU A 160 3.76 1.46 -1.81
CA GLU A 160 2.34 1.76 -1.63
C GLU A 160 1.91 3.03 -2.36
N THR A 161 2.62 4.14 -2.16
CA THR A 161 2.33 5.39 -2.88
C THR A 161 2.45 5.23 -4.39
N HIS A 162 3.35 4.35 -4.88
CA HIS A 162 3.46 4.03 -6.31
C HIS A 162 2.19 3.39 -6.86
N TYR A 163 1.55 2.49 -6.12
CA TYR A 163 0.25 1.93 -6.51
C TYR A 163 -0.85 3.00 -6.48
N PHE A 164 -0.86 3.85 -5.46
CA PHE A 164 -1.94 4.82 -5.26
C PHE A 164 -1.96 5.92 -6.32
N VAL A 165 -0.80 6.50 -6.67
CA VAL A 165 -0.74 7.52 -7.74
C VAL A 165 -1.10 6.97 -9.13
N ASN A 166 -1.05 5.65 -9.31
CA ASN A 166 -1.45 4.98 -10.54
C ASN A 166 -2.83 4.31 -10.44
N LEU A 167 -3.57 4.49 -9.34
CA LEU A 167 -4.83 3.79 -9.03
C LEU A 167 -4.75 2.28 -9.25
N GLY A 168 -3.60 1.69 -8.89
CA GLY A 168 -3.31 0.27 -9.08
C GLY A 168 -3.37 -0.22 -10.54
N TRP A 169 -3.26 0.67 -11.54
CA TRP A 169 -3.44 0.34 -12.96
C TRP A 169 -4.76 -0.38 -13.26
N LEU A 170 -5.77 -0.13 -12.44
CA LEU A 170 -7.10 -0.66 -12.65
C LEU A 170 -7.83 0.16 -13.72
N PRO A 171 -8.71 -0.47 -14.52
CA PRO A 171 -9.53 0.28 -15.46
C PRO A 171 -10.36 1.32 -14.71
N THR A 172 -10.33 2.57 -15.18
CA THR A 172 -11.32 3.56 -14.75
C THR A 172 -12.71 3.13 -15.24
N PRO A 173 -13.76 3.28 -14.42
CA PRO A 173 -15.14 3.00 -14.82
C PRO A 173 -15.59 3.74 -16.08
#